data_AF-A0AAV4X0A7-F1
#
_entry.id   AF-A0AAV4X0A7-F1
#
_cell.length_a   1.000
_cell.length_b   1.000
_cell.length_c   1.000
_cell.angle_alpha   90.00
_cell.angle_beta   90.00
_cell.angle_gamma   90.00
#
_symmetry.space_group_name_H-M   'P 1'
#
loop_
_entity.id
_entity.type
_entity.pdbx_description
1 polymer ?
#
loop_
_entity_poly.entity_id
_entity_poly.type
_entity_poly.pdbx_seq_one_letter_code
_entity_poly.pdbx_strand_id
1 'polypeptide(L)'
;MDNSNCKPTTSSAGWVGSPSESESGTEAHDEPSSSSNIHSELENFRVQWKREIELSPHKEKSSHKVLLNLNDEESVEEEAKTLFLRGVQAEKFGKLEAAISLYRRAIQLVPDIEFRVQENVEDYFNENIEEQVSDKSDLEEESYSDDDDDEADNLLNKFKRIAFKTGSSIICQPKHEQNASHMSSLPPEIFLYILKWVVSEDLDIVSLEKLAKVCRGFYLCSRDPEIWHLICLRTWDMNLDNPNKYGSWRNMYMQRPHLNFNGVYISKTTYIRYGESSFRDATYKPCYLVEYFRYLRFFPDGTVLMLTTPDDPYQSILKLRHKKAKDSNVLSGRFKLVGSTVMAVVKKTKSEIAPPVSNYYSRIRRQRQVNLQDIHDQTFHLELEVKNYKKRINCQLFWNRYSIHMVYKNGQETVSNFDIVPSNFPSFWFSRVKSYTAESERPLE
;
A
#
# COMPACT_ATOMS: atom_id res chain seq x y z
N MET A 1 -63.78 27.41 -56.79
CA MET A 1 -62.65 26.44 -56.80
C MET A 1 -62.55 25.73 -55.45
N ASP A 2 -63.69 25.26 -54.96
CA ASP A 2 -64.05 23.84 -54.88
C ASP A 2 -63.07 22.91 -54.12
N ASN A 3 -63.55 22.46 -52.95
CA ASN A 3 -63.85 21.06 -52.58
C ASN A 3 -62.74 19.99 -52.68
N SER A 4 -62.59 19.00 -51.78
CA SER A 4 -63.14 18.67 -50.43
C SER A 4 -62.30 17.46 -49.89
N ASN A 5 -62.50 16.74 -48.78
CA ASN A 5 -63.44 16.63 -47.64
C ASN A 5 -62.68 15.81 -46.54
N CYS A 6 -63.09 15.57 -45.28
CA CYS A 6 -64.26 15.95 -44.48
C CYS A 6 -63.83 16.18 -43.00
N LYS A 7 -64.51 15.60 -41.99
CA LYS A 7 -64.26 15.84 -40.54
C LYS A 7 -64.60 14.61 -39.61
N PRO A 8 -64.38 14.69 -38.26
CA PRO A 8 -64.21 13.51 -37.37
C PRO A 8 -65.31 13.32 -36.28
N THR A 9 -65.12 12.34 -35.38
CA THR A 9 -65.74 12.15 -34.04
C THR A 9 -64.73 11.37 -33.14
N THR A 10 -64.54 11.49 -31.81
CA THR A 10 -65.37 11.66 -30.57
C THR A 10 -66.20 10.42 -30.18
N SER A 11 -66.34 9.97 -28.92
CA SER A 11 -65.80 10.35 -27.59
C SER A 11 -66.25 9.33 -26.50
N SER A 12 -65.85 9.51 -25.22
CA SER A 12 -66.35 8.84 -23.97
C SER A 12 -66.16 7.32 -23.83
N ALA A 13 -65.89 6.66 -22.69
CA ALA A 13 -65.93 6.93 -21.23
C ALA A 13 -67.22 6.52 -20.48
N GLY A 14 -67.14 5.50 -19.60
CA GLY A 14 -68.01 5.35 -18.42
C GLY A 14 -68.53 3.95 -18.03
N TRP A 15 -68.47 3.68 -16.71
CA TRP A 15 -69.46 2.96 -15.87
C TRP A 15 -69.52 1.41 -15.75
N VAL A 16 -69.07 0.92 -14.58
CA VAL A 16 -69.82 0.19 -13.52
C VAL A 16 -70.89 -0.85 -13.90
N GLY A 17 -70.77 -2.06 -13.32
CA GLY A 17 -71.89 -3.00 -13.17
C GLY A 17 -71.55 -4.28 -12.38
N SER A 18 -72.21 -4.48 -11.24
CA SER A 18 -72.37 -5.79 -10.58
C SER A 18 -73.87 -6.05 -10.39
N PRO A 19 -74.30 -7.32 -10.34
CA PRO A 19 -74.99 -7.78 -9.12
C PRO A 19 -74.59 -9.21 -8.69
N SER A 20 -75.20 -9.64 -7.58
CA SER A 20 -74.94 -10.88 -6.82
C SER A 20 -76.04 -11.93 -6.96
N GLU A 21 -75.78 -13.19 -6.58
CA GLU A 21 -76.48 -13.90 -5.48
C GLU A 21 -76.10 -15.40 -5.34
N SER A 22 -75.88 -15.85 -4.09
CA SER A 22 -76.28 -17.16 -3.51
C SER A 22 -75.74 -18.50 -4.11
N GLU A 23 -75.49 -19.59 -3.35
CA GLU A 23 -75.32 -19.81 -1.90
C GLU A 23 -74.60 -21.17 -1.65
N SER A 24 -74.44 -21.55 -0.37
CA SER A 24 -73.92 -22.84 0.14
C SER A 24 -72.41 -23.08 -0.05
N GLY A 25 -71.84 -23.93 0.81
CA GLY A 25 -70.41 -24.25 0.81
C GLY A 25 -70.07 -25.40 1.78
N THR A 26 -68.78 -25.73 1.85
CA THR A 26 -68.22 -26.76 2.75
C THR A 26 -66.78 -26.39 3.11
N GLU A 27 -66.41 -26.54 4.38
CA GLU A 27 -65.02 -26.46 4.84
C GLU A 27 -64.26 -27.73 4.45
N ALA A 28 -63.01 -27.59 3.96
CA ALA A 28 -62.13 -28.72 3.68
C ALA A 28 -60.65 -28.31 3.90
N HIS A 29 -59.97 -29.07 4.76
CA HIS A 29 -58.63 -28.86 5.28
C HIS A 29 -57.51 -28.70 4.24
N ASP A 30 -56.50 -27.88 4.58
CA ASP A 30 -55.16 -27.93 3.98
C ASP A 30 -54.43 -29.24 4.36
N GLU A 31 -53.79 -29.90 3.39
CA GLU A 31 -53.07 -31.17 3.55
C GLU A 31 -51.62 -31.07 2.99
N PRO A 32 -50.56 -31.16 3.83
CA PRO A 32 -49.18 -30.85 3.43
C PRO A 32 -48.41 -32.06 2.85
N SER A 33 -48.83 -32.54 1.68
CA SER A 33 -48.43 -33.86 1.15
C SER A 33 -47.24 -33.89 0.14
N SER A 34 -46.54 -32.78 -0.10
CA SER A 34 -45.48 -32.71 -1.13
C SER A 34 -44.03 -32.89 -0.64
N SER A 35 -43.75 -32.73 0.66
CA SER A 35 -42.39 -32.75 1.23
C SER A 35 -41.89 -34.15 1.61
N SER A 36 -42.81 -35.05 1.98
CA SER A 36 -42.52 -36.44 2.37
C SER A 36 -41.94 -37.27 1.22
N ASN A 37 -42.38 -37.02 -0.01
CA ASN A 37 -42.02 -37.84 -1.17
C ASN A 37 -40.53 -37.71 -1.53
N ILE A 38 -40.00 -36.49 -1.54
CA ILE A 38 -38.57 -36.20 -1.81
C ILE A 38 -37.67 -36.87 -0.76
N HIS A 39 -38.10 -36.85 0.52
CA HIS A 39 -37.35 -37.51 1.60
C HIS A 39 -37.35 -39.03 1.47
N SER A 40 -38.46 -39.62 1.01
CA SER A 40 -38.57 -41.05 0.67
C SER A 40 -37.67 -41.43 -0.50
N GLU A 41 -37.66 -40.64 -1.58
CA GLU A 41 -36.81 -40.89 -2.76
C GLU A 41 -35.31 -40.84 -2.39
N LEU A 42 -34.88 -39.86 -1.59
CA LEU A 42 -33.50 -39.76 -1.10
C LEU A 42 -33.09 -40.92 -0.21
N GLU A 43 -33.98 -41.44 0.65
CA GLU A 43 -33.65 -42.58 1.51
C GLU A 43 -33.62 -43.90 0.71
N ASN A 44 -34.53 -44.08 -0.24
CA ASN A 44 -34.47 -45.19 -1.20
C ASN A 44 -33.18 -45.17 -2.02
N PHE A 45 -32.72 -43.99 -2.47
CA PHE A 45 -31.44 -43.83 -3.16
C PHE A 45 -30.25 -44.22 -2.27
N ARG A 46 -30.22 -43.77 -1.00
CA ARG A 46 -29.18 -44.18 -0.03
C ARG A 46 -29.14 -45.69 0.18
N VAL A 47 -30.31 -46.33 0.30
CA VAL A 47 -30.43 -47.78 0.48
C VAL A 47 -30.01 -48.54 -0.78
N GLN A 48 -30.33 -48.03 -1.98
CA GLN A 48 -29.85 -48.61 -3.24
C GLN A 48 -28.32 -48.47 -3.37
N TRP A 49 -27.77 -47.28 -3.21
CA TRP A 49 -26.33 -47.01 -3.34
C TRP A 49 -25.49 -47.80 -2.33
N LYS A 50 -25.94 -47.90 -1.06
CA LYS A 50 -25.28 -48.73 -0.06
C LYS A 50 -25.31 -50.22 -0.44
N ARG A 51 -26.44 -50.72 -0.94
CA ARG A 51 -26.56 -52.10 -1.46
C ARG A 51 -25.70 -52.33 -2.69
N GLU A 52 -25.50 -51.31 -3.54
CA GLU A 52 -24.65 -51.37 -4.73
C GLU A 52 -23.16 -51.45 -4.35
N ILE A 53 -22.74 -50.77 -3.28
CA ILE A 53 -21.41 -50.94 -2.66
C ILE A 53 -21.27 -52.35 -2.06
N GLU A 54 -22.27 -52.84 -1.32
CA GLU A 54 -22.24 -54.15 -0.66
C GLU A 54 -22.33 -55.34 -1.65
N LEU A 55 -22.94 -55.16 -2.82
CA LEU A 55 -22.99 -56.14 -3.91
C LEU A 55 -21.83 -56.02 -4.90
N SER A 56 -21.02 -54.95 -4.83
CA SER A 56 -19.83 -54.80 -5.67
C SER A 56 -18.81 -55.88 -5.28
N PRO A 57 -18.34 -56.73 -6.21
CA PRO A 57 -17.54 -57.89 -5.86
C PRO A 57 -16.23 -57.46 -5.19
N HIS A 58 -16.02 -57.93 -3.96
CA HIS A 58 -14.77 -57.74 -3.22
C HIS A 58 -13.59 -58.14 -4.10
N LYS A 59 -12.79 -57.15 -4.50
CA LYS A 59 -11.59 -57.38 -5.31
C LYS A 59 -10.47 -57.86 -4.38
N GLU A 60 -10.55 -59.15 -4.03
CA GLU A 60 -9.57 -59.83 -3.18
C GLU A 60 -8.14 -59.60 -3.69
N LYS A 61 -7.17 -59.65 -2.77
CA LYS A 61 -5.77 -59.29 -3.02
C LYS A 61 -5.04 -60.35 -3.85
N SER A 62 -5.37 -60.45 -5.13
CA SER A 62 -4.55 -61.13 -6.12
C SER A 62 -3.26 -60.33 -6.31
N SER A 63 -2.16 -60.83 -5.74
CA SER A 63 -0.81 -60.38 -6.08
C SER A 63 -0.54 -60.48 -7.59
N HIS A 64 0.45 -59.71 -8.07
CA HIS A 64 0.87 -59.64 -9.48
C HIS A 64 -0.04 -58.88 -10.47
N LYS A 65 -0.50 -57.66 -10.11
CA LYS A 65 -0.89 -56.65 -11.12
C LYS A 65 -0.76 -55.17 -10.74
N VAL A 66 0.00 -54.84 -9.69
CA VAL A 66 0.11 -53.46 -9.14
C VAL A 66 1.21 -52.61 -9.80
N LEU A 67 2.23 -53.24 -10.39
CA LEU A 67 3.45 -52.59 -10.92
C LEU A 67 3.31 -51.80 -12.24
N LEU A 68 2.08 -51.45 -12.66
CA LEU A 68 1.83 -50.71 -13.90
C LEU A 68 0.89 -49.50 -13.77
N ASN A 69 0.23 -49.29 -12.62
CA ASN A 69 -0.66 -48.14 -12.41
C ASN A 69 -0.03 -47.03 -11.55
N LEU A 70 0.95 -47.34 -10.70
CA LEU A 70 1.59 -46.37 -9.81
C LEU A 70 2.29 -45.27 -10.61
N ASN A 71 3.03 -45.64 -11.66
CA ASN A 71 3.73 -44.71 -12.53
C ASN A 71 2.80 -43.69 -13.21
N ASP A 72 1.56 -44.07 -13.55
CA ASP A 72 0.61 -43.17 -14.21
C ASP A 72 -0.01 -42.18 -13.22
N GLU A 73 -0.34 -42.62 -12.00
CA GLU A 73 -0.85 -41.72 -10.94
C GLU A 73 0.24 -40.75 -10.44
N GLU A 74 1.47 -41.23 -10.29
CA GLU A 74 2.65 -40.43 -9.91
C GLU A 74 3.02 -39.42 -11.01
N SER A 75 2.99 -39.82 -12.29
CA SER A 75 3.20 -38.96 -13.46
C SER A 75 2.12 -37.87 -13.60
N VAL A 76 0.85 -38.19 -13.38
CA VAL A 76 -0.25 -37.20 -13.39
C VAL A 76 -0.11 -36.19 -12.25
N GLU A 77 0.34 -36.63 -11.07
CA GLU A 77 0.65 -35.71 -9.97
C GLU A 77 1.88 -34.83 -10.28
N GLU A 78 2.91 -35.34 -10.95
CA GLU A 78 4.05 -34.54 -11.44
C GLU A 78 3.63 -33.51 -12.51
N GLU A 79 2.75 -33.84 -13.45
CA GLU A 79 2.20 -32.85 -14.39
C GLU A 79 1.40 -31.77 -13.64
N ALA A 80 0.58 -32.16 -12.66
CA ALA A 80 -0.17 -31.22 -11.82
C ALA A 80 0.76 -30.30 -11.02
N LYS A 81 1.81 -30.83 -10.39
CA LYS A 81 2.85 -30.08 -9.65
C LYS A 81 3.57 -29.08 -10.55
N THR A 82 4.05 -29.51 -11.71
CA THR A 82 4.79 -28.64 -12.64
C THR A 82 3.91 -27.53 -13.23
N LEU A 83 2.65 -27.82 -13.54
CA LEU A 83 1.67 -26.81 -13.96
C LEU A 83 1.36 -25.80 -12.84
N PHE A 84 1.22 -26.27 -11.60
CA PHE A 84 0.97 -25.42 -10.44
C PHE A 84 2.15 -24.46 -10.16
N LEU A 85 3.38 -24.99 -10.11
CA LEU A 85 4.61 -24.19 -9.94
C LEU A 85 4.80 -23.17 -11.06
N ARG A 86 4.46 -23.53 -12.31
CA ARG A 86 4.46 -22.60 -13.45
C ARG A 86 3.37 -21.52 -13.31
N GLY A 87 2.24 -21.83 -12.67
CA GLY A 87 1.22 -20.87 -12.26
C GLY A 87 1.77 -19.84 -11.28
N VAL A 88 2.44 -20.30 -10.22
CA VAL A 88 3.12 -19.45 -9.22
C VAL A 88 4.16 -18.52 -9.85
N GLN A 89 4.96 -19.03 -10.81
CA GLN A 89 5.89 -18.18 -11.57
C GLN A 89 5.16 -17.14 -12.42
N ALA A 90 4.09 -17.52 -13.14
CA ALA A 90 3.30 -16.59 -13.94
C ALA A 90 2.64 -15.50 -13.08
N GLU A 91 2.21 -15.82 -11.86
CA GLU A 91 1.69 -14.86 -10.88
C GLU A 91 2.78 -13.89 -10.40
N LYS A 92 3.98 -14.39 -10.02
CA LYS A 92 5.14 -13.53 -9.68
C LYS A 92 5.49 -12.54 -10.79
N PHE A 93 5.37 -12.94 -12.06
CA PHE A 93 5.57 -12.06 -13.23
C PHE A 93 4.32 -11.24 -13.64
N GLY A 94 3.26 -11.20 -12.83
CA GLY A 94 2.05 -10.41 -13.07
C GLY A 94 1.15 -10.90 -14.22
N LYS A 95 1.43 -12.08 -14.79
CA LYS A 95 0.71 -12.66 -15.94
C LYS A 95 -0.51 -13.47 -15.45
N LEU A 96 -1.41 -12.78 -14.75
CA LEU A 96 -2.53 -13.39 -14.02
C LEU A 96 -3.43 -14.28 -14.89
N GLU A 97 -3.71 -13.90 -16.13
CA GLU A 97 -4.52 -14.73 -17.05
C GLU A 97 -3.85 -16.07 -17.38
N ALA A 98 -2.53 -16.07 -17.57
CA ALA A 98 -1.75 -17.28 -17.78
C ALA A 98 -1.70 -18.12 -16.49
N ALA A 99 -1.46 -17.49 -15.33
CA ALA A 99 -1.47 -18.16 -14.03
C ALA A 99 -2.81 -18.88 -13.76
N ILE A 100 -3.94 -18.18 -13.94
CA ILE A 100 -5.29 -18.74 -13.76
C ILE A 100 -5.54 -19.93 -14.71
N SER A 101 -5.06 -19.89 -15.95
CA SER A 101 -5.20 -21.02 -16.88
C SER A 101 -4.35 -22.23 -16.48
N LEU A 102 -3.16 -22.01 -15.92
CA LEU A 102 -2.26 -23.06 -15.42
C LEU A 102 -2.81 -23.71 -14.14
N TYR A 103 -3.24 -22.90 -13.16
CA TYR A 103 -3.88 -23.39 -11.94
C TYR A 103 -5.14 -24.20 -12.24
N ARG A 104 -6.00 -23.74 -13.17
CA ARG A 104 -7.19 -24.50 -13.59
C ARG A 104 -6.84 -25.86 -14.19
N ARG A 105 -5.76 -25.97 -14.98
CA ARG A 105 -5.30 -27.27 -15.52
C ARG A 105 -4.73 -28.15 -14.41
N ALA A 106 -3.95 -27.61 -13.47
CA ALA A 106 -3.42 -28.37 -12.33
C ALA A 106 -4.56 -28.96 -11.46
N ILE A 107 -5.54 -28.14 -11.09
CA ILE A 107 -6.72 -28.55 -10.30
C ILE A 107 -7.63 -29.54 -11.07
N GLN A 108 -7.63 -29.49 -12.41
CA GLN A 108 -8.33 -30.48 -13.25
C GLN A 108 -7.64 -31.86 -13.28
N LEU A 109 -6.34 -31.94 -13.00
CA LEU A 109 -5.61 -33.20 -12.87
C LEU A 109 -5.67 -33.73 -11.43
N VAL A 110 -5.40 -32.87 -10.45
CA VAL A 110 -5.41 -33.20 -9.00
C VAL A 110 -6.17 -32.11 -8.25
N PRO A 111 -7.44 -32.32 -7.84
CA PRO A 111 -8.29 -31.28 -7.25
C PRO A 111 -7.79 -30.67 -5.93
N ASP A 112 -6.91 -31.38 -5.22
CA ASP A 112 -6.30 -31.01 -3.94
C ASP A 112 -4.80 -30.64 -4.06
N ILE A 113 -4.32 -30.36 -5.29
CA ILE A 113 -2.90 -30.09 -5.59
C ILE A 113 -2.29 -28.96 -4.74
N GLU A 114 -3.09 -27.94 -4.41
CA GLU A 114 -2.69 -26.81 -3.54
C GLU A 114 -2.16 -27.31 -2.18
N PHE A 115 -2.85 -28.28 -1.57
CA PHE A 115 -2.47 -28.84 -0.27
C PHE A 115 -1.29 -29.81 -0.39
N ARG A 116 -1.22 -30.62 -1.46
CA ARG A 116 -0.10 -31.57 -1.69
C ARG A 116 1.22 -30.88 -2.04
N VAL A 117 1.17 -29.71 -2.67
CA VAL A 117 2.36 -28.93 -3.02
C VAL A 117 2.91 -28.15 -1.83
N GLN A 118 2.06 -27.79 -0.85
CA GLN A 118 2.44 -26.88 0.22
C GLN A 118 3.55 -27.41 1.16
N GLU A 119 3.73 -28.73 1.29
CA GLU A 119 4.84 -29.32 2.05
C GLU A 119 6.22 -29.16 1.38
N ASN A 120 6.28 -28.93 0.06
CA ASN A 120 7.52 -28.74 -0.70
C ASN A 120 7.71 -27.30 -1.19
N VAL A 121 6.85 -26.37 -0.78
CA VAL A 121 6.90 -24.96 -1.19
C VAL A 121 8.05 -24.22 -0.51
N GLU A 122 8.24 -24.39 0.81
CA GLU A 122 9.13 -23.52 1.57
C GLU A 122 10.61 -23.66 1.14
N ASP A 123 11.07 -24.88 0.83
CA ASP A 123 12.42 -25.12 0.32
C ASP A 123 12.63 -24.55 -1.10
N TYR A 124 11.69 -24.78 -2.03
CA TYR A 124 11.78 -24.30 -3.41
C TYR A 124 11.79 -22.76 -3.53
N PHE A 125 11.26 -22.07 -2.51
CA PHE A 125 11.26 -20.61 -2.44
C PHE A 125 12.57 -20.02 -1.89
N ASN A 126 13.40 -20.78 -1.17
CA ASN A 126 14.66 -20.26 -0.62
C ASN A 126 15.77 -20.18 -1.69
N GLU A 127 16.01 -21.24 -2.46
CA GLU A 127 17.09 -21.25 -3.46
C GLU A 127 16.88 -20.25 -4.61
N ASN A 128 15.63 -20.02 -5.02
CA ASN A 128 15.30 -19.21 -6.21
C ASN A 128 15.23 -17.69 -5.95
N ILE A 129 15.61 -17.20 -4.76
CA ILE A 129 15.63 -15.76 -4.46
C ILE A 129 16.97 -15.11 -4.80
N GLU A 130 18.08 -15.85 -4.79
CA GLU A 130 19.43 -15.26 -4.95
C GLU A 130 19.78 -14.92 -6.41
N GLU A 131 19.26 -15.65 -7.40
CA GLU A 131 19.67 -15.48 -8.81
C GLU A 131 18.92 -14.39 -9.61
N GLN A 132 17.78 -13.85 -9.15
CA GLN A 132 16.94 -12.93 -9.95
C GLN A 132 16.83 -11.49 -9.44
N VAL A 133 17.72 -11.06 -8.53
CA VAL A 133 17.81 -9.65 -8.08
C VAL A 133 18.88 -8.87 -8.88
N SER A 134 19.66 -9.54 -9.74
CA SER A 134 20.83 -9.02 -10.43
C SER A 134 20.57 -8.27 -11.75
N ASP A 135 19.62 -7.32 -11.80
CA ASP A 135 19.83 -6.10 -12.60
C ASP A 135 18.94 -4.88 -12.22
N LYS A 136 19.55 -3.68 -12.28
CA LYS A 136 18.91 -2.34 -12.33
C LYS A 136 17.89 -1.95 -11.24
N SER A 137 18.42 -1.57 -10.08
CA SER A 137 18.24 -0.17 -9.63
C SER A 137 19.42 0.29 -8.76
N ASP A 138 19.81 1.57 -8.86
CA ASP A 138 20.95 2.13 -8.09
C ASP A 138 20.60 2.31 -6.59
N LEU A 139 20.62 1.19 -5.86
CA LEU A 139 20.55 1.14 -4.42
C LEU A 139 21.95 0.81 -3.87
N GLU A 140 22.59 1.84 -3.31
CA GLU A 140 23.81 1.69 -2.52
C GLU A 140 23.45 0.93 -1.22
N GLU A 141 23.58 -0.40 -1.21
CA GLU A 141 23.39 -1.21 -0.02
C GLU A 141 24.55 -1.01 0.96
N GLU A 142 24.44 0.02 1.81
CA GLU A 142 25.28 0.15 2.99
C GLU A 142 24.74 -0.73 4.11
N SER A 143 25.43 -1.85 4.31
CA SER A 143 25.20 -2.78 5.40
C SER A 143 25.66 -2.18 6.74
N TYR A 144 24.83 -1.33 7.35
CA TYR A 144 25.01 -0.98 8.76
C TYR A 144 24.80 -2.24 9.62
N SER A 145 25.86 -2.63 10.32
CA SER A 145 25.89 -3.60 11.41
C SER A 145 25.78 -2.87 12.76
N ASP A 146 25.42 -3.58 13.83
CA ASP A 146 25.41 -2.99 15.17
C ASP A 146 26.84 -2.70 15.69
N ASP A 147 27.86 -3.36 15.12
CA ASP A 147 29.28 -3.10 15.40
C ASP A 147 29.81 -1.79 14.76
N ASP A 148 29.11 -1.22 13.77
CA ASP A 148 29.59 -0.05 13.02
C ASP A 148 29.64 1.24 13.84
N ASP A 149 28.84 1.41 14.90
CA ASP A 149 28.86 2.67 15.69
C ASP A 149 30.11 2.72 16.61
N ASP A 150 30.60 1.58 17.12
CA ASP A 150 31.88 1.48 17.84
C ASP A 150 33.07 1.70 16.89
N GLU A 151 33.04 1.14 15.66
CA GLU A 151 34.04 1.42 14.61
C GLU A 151 33.96 2.89 14.16
N ALA A 152 32.78 3.51 14.11
CA ALA A 152 32.59 4.91 13.73
C ALA A 152 33.10 5.88 14.80
N ASP A 153 32.85 5.64 16.09
CA ASP A 153 33.41 6.47 17.16
C ASP A 153 34.93 6.26 17.30
N ASN A 154 35.43 5.04 17.06
CA ASN A 154 36.86 4.78 16.87
C ASN A 154 37.43 5.60 15.70
N LEU A 155 36.76 5.63 14.54
CA LEU A 155 37.16 6.39 13.35
C LEU A 155 37.13 7.91 13.58
N LEU A 156 36.10 8.43 14.24
CA LEU A 156 35.96 9.83 14.64
C LEU A 156 37.12 10.25 15.55
N ASN A 157 37.43 9.45 16.57
CA ASN A 157 38.54 9.71 17.49
C ASN A 157 39.91 9.55 16.81
N LYS A 158 40.07 8.59 15.88
CA LYS A 158 41.25 8.37 15.03
C LYS A 158 41.52 9.58 14.13
N PHE A 159 40.50 10.15 13.48
CA PHE A 159 40.63 11.36 12.67
C PHE A 159 40.90 12.62 13.52
N LYS A 160 40.23 12.79 14.68
CA LYS A 160 40.54 13.87 15.64
C LYS A 160 42.01 13.82 16.09
N ARG A 161 42.52 12.63 16.45
CA ARG A 161 43.94 12.40 16.81
C ARG A 161 44.92 12.71 15.67
N ILE A 162 44.55 12.47 14.41
CA ILE A 162 45.38 12.81 13.25
C ILE A 162 45.42 14.32 12.99
N ALA A 163 44.26 15.00 13.04
CA ALA A 163 44.18 16.45 12.86
C ALA A 163 45.01 17.18 13.94
N PHE A 164 44.86 16.78 15.21
CA PHE A 164 45.66 17.32 16.32
C PHE A 164 47.17 17.11 16.12
N LYS A 165 47.61 15.92 15.71
CA LYS A 165 49.03 15.62 15.46
C LYS A 165 49.63 16.40 14.28
N THR A 166 48.83 16.70 13.25
CA THR A 166 49.25 17.51 12.10
C THR A 166 49.21 19.02 12.41
N GLY A 167 48.54 19.43 13.51
CA GLY A 167 48.35 20.84 13.87
C GLY A 167 47.48 21.62 12.88
N SER A 168 46.76 20.93 11.98
CA SER A 168 46.09 21.55 10.84
C SER A 168 44.57 21.58 11.01
N SER A 169 44.00 22.78 10.98
CA SER A 169 42.55 23.00 10.82
C SER A 169 42.08 22.84 9.36
N ILE A 170 42.81 22.04 8.57
CA ILE A 170 42.63 21.90 7.12
C ILE A 170 41.58 20.83 6.85
N ILE A 171 40.42 21.26 6.35
CA ILE A 171 39.26 20.40 6.08
C ILE A 171 39.54 19.44 4.90
N CYS A 172 40.12 19.96 3.83
CA CYS A 172 40.50 19.21 2.63
C CYS A 172 41.72 19.88 1.98
N GLN A 173 42.30 19.24 0.97
CA GLN A 173 43.43 19.80 0.20
C GLN A 173 43.27 19.45 -1.28
N PRO A 174 43.71 20.31 -2.21
CA PRO A 174 43.65 20.01 -3.63
C PRO A 174 44.60 18.84 -3.97
N LYS A 175 44.11 17.86 -4.75
CA LYS A 175 44.92 16.74 -5.25
C LYS A 175 45.73 17.11 -6.50
N HIS A 176 45.25 18.11 -7.24
CA HIS A 176 45.80 18.59 -8.51
C HIS A 176 45.85 20.11 -8.47
N GLU A 177 46.75 20.72 -9.23
CA GLU A 177 46.80 22.18 -9.41
C GLU A 177 45.51 22.68 -10.09
N GLN A 178 45.03 23.84 -9.69
CA GLN A 178 43.76 24.42 -10.15
C GLN A 178 43.88 25.92 -10.34
N ASN A 179 43.34 26.43 -11.44
CA ASN A 179 43.36 27.87 -11.78
C ASN A 179 42.34 28.71 -10.99
N ALA A 180 41.54 28.06 -10.13
CA ALA A 180 40.49 28.67 -9.32
C ALA A 180 40.64 28.28 -7.84
N SER A 181 40.07 29.09 -6.95
CA SER A 181 40.15 28.89 -5.49
C SER A 181 39.55 27.55 -5.07
N HIS A 182 40.40 26.63 -4.60
CA HIS A 182 39.97 25.35 -4.06
C HIS A 182 39.21 25.55 -2.72
N MET A 183 38.22 24.70 -2.45
CA MET A 183 37.31 24.83 -1.29
C MET A 183 38.02 24.74 0.08
N SER A 184 39.27 24.27 0.12
CA SER A 184 40.13 24.33 1.32
C SER A 184 40.55 25.73 1.75
N SER A 185 40.24 26.77 0.97
CA SER A 185 40.42 28.17 1.34
C SER A 185 39.30 28.73 2.22
N LEU A 186 38.20 27.99 2.42
CA LEU A 186 37.11 28.38 3.29
C LEU A 186 37.48 28.20 4.78
N PRO A 187 37.16 29.16 5.66
CA PRO A 187 37.20 28.96 7.10
C PRO A 187 36.24 27.83 7.55
N PRO A 188 36.56 27.08 8.62
CA PRO A 188 35.70 26.00 9.14
C PRO A 188 34.26 26.41 9.43
N GLU A 189 34.06 27.64 9.91
CA GLU A 189 32.76 28.20 10.25
C GLU A 189 31.88 28.39 9.01
N ILE A 190 32.49 28.82 7.89
CA ILE A 190 31.82 28.94 6.58
C ILE A 190 31.51 27.55 6.01
N PHE A 191 32.39 26.57 6.21
CA PHE A 191 32.13 25.20 5.79
C PHE A 191 30.99 24.55 6.60
N LEU A 192 30.95 24.75 7.92
CA LEU A 192 29.84 24.31 8.77
C LEU A 192 28.51 24.98 8.38
N TYR A 193 28.54 26.27 8.02
CA TYR A 193 27.36 26.95 7.48
C TYR A 193 26.89 26.35 6.14
N ILE A 194 27.82 25.97 5.25
CA ILE A 194 27.48 25.21 4.02
C ILE A 194 26.86 23.84 4.37
N LEU A 195 27.33 23.14 5.41
CA LEU A 195 26.69 21.90 5.86
C LEU A 195 25.27 22.13 6.40
N LYS A 196 25.02 23.25 7.09
CA LYS A 196 23.66 23.66 7.49
C LYS A 196 22.76 23.92 6.26
N TRP A 197 23.29 24.42 5.14
CA TRP A 197 22.58 24.47 3.85
C TRP A 197 22.34 23.10 3.20
N VAL A 198 23.26 22.14 3.33
CA VAL A 198 23.11 20.78 2.76
C VAL A 198 22.06 19.96 3.51
N VAL A 199 21.93 20.15 4.83
CA VAL A 199 20.82 19.54 5.60
C VAL A 199 19.51 20.27 5.30
N SER A 200 19.53 21.61 5.29
CA SER A 200 18.39 22.51 5.00
C SER A 200 17.18 22.35 5.94
N GLU A 201 16.13 23.15 5.71
CA GLU A 201 14.84 23.02 6.39
C GLU A 201 14.14 21.65 6.15
N ASP A 202 14.47 20.93 5.07
CA ASP A 202 13.88 19.64 4.69
C ASP A 202 14.62 18.41 5.25
N LEU A 203 15.69 18.61 6.03
CA LEU A 203 16.47 17.57 6.74
C LEU A 203 17.03 16.43 5.85
N ASP A 204 17.77 16.74 4.77
CA ASP A 204 18.42 15.69 3.96
C ASP A 204 19.75 15.18 4.55
N ILE A 205 19.62 14.49 5.69
CA ILE A 205 20.72 13.88 6.46
C ILE A 205 21.55 12.90 5.61
N VAL A 206 20.97 12.30 4.56
CA VAL A 206 21.69 11.41 3.64
C VAL A 206 22.66 12.19 2.74
N SER A 207 22.37 13.45 2.41
CA SER A 207 23.31 14.32 1.69
C SER A 207 24.47 14.77 2.61
N LEU A 208 24.21 14.97 3.91
CA LEU A 208 25.25 15.18 4.93
C LEU A 208 26.16 13.94 5.09
N GLU A 209 25.58 12.73 5.21
CA GLU A 209 26.33 11.47 5.32
C GLU A 209 27.05 11.10 4.00
N LYS A 210 26.57 11.55 2.84
CA LYS A 210 27.32 11.45 1.57
C LYS A 210 28.55 12.37 1.54
N LEU A 211 28.46 13.60 2.08
CA LEU A 211 29.63 14.47 2.24
C LEU A 211 30.67 13.88 3.20
N ALA A 212 30.24 13.21 4.27
CA ALA A 212 31.14 12.56 5.23
C ALA A 212 32.16 11.61 4.58
N LYS A 213 31.76 10.95 3.48
CA LYS A 213 32.55 9.95 2.75
C LYS A 213 33.62 10.55 1.84
N VAL A 214 33.56 11.85 1.54
CA VAL A 214 34.45 12.52 0.57
C VAL A 214 35.89 12.63 1.10
N CYS A 215 36.07 13.06 2.35
CA CYS A 215 37.39 13.14 2.97
C CYS A 215 37.31 13.24 4.50
N ARG A 216 38.46 13.07 5.18
CA ARG A 216 38.56 13.07 6.65
C ARG A 216 38.02 14.34 7.31
N GLY A 217 38.24 15.53 6.75
CA GLY A 217 37.69 16.76 7.33
C GLY A 217 36.19 16.93 7.11
N PHE A 218 35.64 16.45 5.99
CA PHE A 218 34.18 16.42 5.79
C PHE A 218 33.53 15.42 6.74
N TYR A 219 34.18 14.28 6.99
CA TYR A 219 33.77 13.36 8.06
C TYR A 219 33.74 14.09 9.42
N LEU A 220 34.83 14.77 9.81
CA LEU A 220 34.86 15.53 11.07
C LEU A 220 33.76 16.59 11.16
N CYS A 221 33.59 17.43 10.13
CA CYS A 221 32.58 18.50 10.13
C CYS A 221 31.14 17.98 10.05
N SER A 222 30.90 16.84 9.39
CA SER A 222 29.56 16.22 9.35
C SER A 222 29.17 15.49 10.64
N ARG A 223 30.11 15.31 11.59
CA ARG A 223 29.83 14.87 12.98
C ARG A 223 29.88 16.05 13.96
N ASP A 224 29.69 17.28 13.49
CA ASP A 224 29.63 18.46 14.36
C ASP A 224 28.41 18.41 15.31
N PRO A 225 28.59 18.62 16.63
CA PRO A 225 27.49 18.54 17.59
C PRO A 225 26.36 19.56 17.40
N GLU A 226 26.61 20.75 16.86
CA GLU A 226 25.54 21.74 16.61
C GLU A 226 24.61 21.26 15.51
N ILE A 227 25.16 20.75 14.41
CA ILE A 227 24.37 20.27 13.27
C ILE A 227 23.43 19.14 13.73
N TRP A 228 23.93 18.18 14.50
CA TRP A 228 23.10 17.08 15.02
C TRP A 228 22.13 17.52 16.13
N HIS A 229 22.49 18.51 16.96
CA HIS A 229 21.55 19.13 17.90
C HIS A 229 20.37 19.78 17.19
N LEU A 230 20.64 20.59 16.16
CA LEU A 230 19.60 21.24 15.35
C LEU A 230 18.73 20.22 14.60
N ILE A 231 19.31 19.15 14.03
CA ILE A 231 18.56 18.03 13.45
C ILE A 231 17.61 17.42 14.50
N CYS A 232 18.08 17.13 15.72
CA CYS A 232 17.25 16.57 16.78
C CYS A 232 16.12 17.52 17.21
N LEU A 233 16.43 18.80 17.43
CA LEU A 233 15.48 19.84 17.78
C LEU A 233 14.39 19.99 16.71
N ARG A 234 14.79 19.99 15.43
CA ARG A 234 13.88 20.08 14.27
C ARG A 234 13.01 18.83 14.07
N THR A 235 13.39 17.69 14.65
CA THR A 235 12.71 16.39 14.53
C THR A 235 11.71 16.11 15.67
N TRP A 236 12.00 16.59 16.89
CA TRP A 236 11.22 16.27 18.10
C TRP A 236 10.70 17.49 18.89
N ASP A 237 10.92 18.71 18.39
CA ASP A 237 10.66 19.97 19.09
C ASP A 237 11.31 19.94 20.51
N MET A 238 10.58 20.40 21.53
CA MET A 238 11.01 20.42 22.93
C MET A 238 11.14 19.04 23.58
N ASN A 239 10.81 17.94 22.89
CA ASN A 239 10.88 16.57 23.44
C ASN A 239 12.27 15.96 23.28
N LEU A 240 13.30 16.74 23.62
CA LEU A 240 14.69 16.29 23.67
C LEU A 240 14.97 15.61 25.01
N ASP A 241 15.22 14.30 24.95
CA ASP A 241 15.93 13.60 26.00
C ASP A 241 17.34 14.16 26.19
N ASN A 242 17.90 14.03 27.39
CA ASN A 242 19.30 14.40 27.64
C ASN A 242 20.23 13.54 26.76
N PRO A 243 21.07 14.13 25.89
CA PRO A 243 21.94 13.39 24.96
C PRO A 243 22.94 12.46 25.68
N ASN A 244 23.23 12.69 26.97
CA ASN A 244 24.06 11.80 27.79
C ASN A 244 23.50 10.37 27.89
N LYS A 245 22.19 10.15 27.63
CA LYS A 245 21.60 8.80 27.50
C LYS A 245 22.10 8.03 26.27
N TYR A 246 22.56 8.74 25.24
CA TYR A 246 22.88 8.23 23.91
C TYR A 246 24.35 8.44 23.52
N GLY A 247 25.16 9.09 24.37
CA GLY A 247 26.54 9.48 24.09
C GLY A 247 26.68 10.70 23.16
N SER A 248 25.88 10.79 22.09
CA SER A 248 25.90 11.91 21.14
C SER A 248 24.52 12.26 20.59
N TRP A 249 24.37 13.48 20.05
CA TRP A 249 23.16 13.90 19.31
C TRP A 249 22.93 13.06 18.04
N ARG A 250 23.98 12.55 17.39
CA ARG A 250 23.86 11.68 16.21
C ARG A 250 23.28 10.31 16.59
N ASN A 251 23.80 9.73 17.66
CA ASN A 251 23.36 8.41 18.13
C ASN A 251 21.93 8.52 18.70
N MET A 252 21.62 9.63 19.37
CA MET A 252 20.24 10.00 19.74
C MET A 252 19.32 10.12 18.53
N TYR A 253 19.79 10.70 17.41
CA TYR A 253 19.02 10.76 16.17
C TYR A 253 18.70 9.35 15.63
N MET A 254 19.71 8.48 15.58
CA MET A 254 19.61 7.15 14.98
C MET A 254 18.79 6.16 15.81
N GLN A 255 18.92 6.19 17.14
CA GLN A 255 18.30 5.22 18.04
C GLN A 255 16.83 5.56 18.39
N ARG A 256 16.41 6.83 18.30
CA ARG A 256 15.02 7.23 18.59
C ARG A 256 14.12 7.09 17.36
N PRO A 257 12.85 6.67 17.52
CA PRO A 257 11.86 6.72 16.44
C PRO A 257 11.67 8.13 15.88
N HIS A 258 11.77 8.27 14.55
CA HIS A 258 11.55 9.50 13.80
C HIS A 258 10.88 9.22 12.44
N LEU A 259 10.39 10.26 11.77
CA LEU A 259 9.86 10.17 10.40
C LEU A 259 10.95 10.51 9.38
N ASN A 260 10.91 9.85 8.22
CA ASN A 260 11.79 10.15 7.09
C ASN A 260 11.14 11.19 6.14
N PHE A 261 11.84 12.31 5.90
CA PHE A 261 11.31 13.46 5.15
C PHE A 261 11.74 13.53 3.67
N ASN A 262 12.88 12.91 3.33
CA ASN A 262 13.47 12.91 1.97
C ASN A 262 12.85 11.84 1.03
N GLY A 263 11.54 11.60 1.15
CA GLY A 263 10.83 10.60 0.38
C GLY A 263 9.33 10.54 0.67
N VAL A 264 8.73 9.37 0.46
CA VAL A 264 7.30 9.12 0.63
C VAL A 264 7.06 7.73 1.24
N TYR A 265 6.05 7.63 2.11
CA TYR A 265 5.57 6.38 2.66
C TYR A 265 4.42 5.84 1.78
N ILE A 266 4.55 4.62 1.27
CA ILE A 266 3.65 4.02 0.27
C ILE A 266 2.98 2.76 0.83
N SER A 267 1.65 2.71 0.82
CA SER A 267 0.84 1.53 1.13
C SER A 267 0.10 1.10 -0.15
N LYS A 268 0.48 -0.05 -0.72
CA LYS A 268 -0.23 -0.68 -1.84
C LYS A 268 -1.37 -1.52 -1.29
N THR A 269 -2.58 -1.38 -1.81
CA THR A 269 -3.74 -2.19 -1.45
C THR A 269 -4.31 -2.84 -2.70
N THR A 270 -4.56 -4.15 -2.62
CA THR A 270 -5.10 -4.98 -3.70
C THR A 270 -6.36 -5.67 -3.22
N TYR A 271 -7.41 -5.70 -4.03
CA TYR A 271 -8.63 -6.46 -3.72
C TYR A 271 -9.30 -6.99 -4.99
N ILE A 272 -9.94 -8.15 -4.88
CA ILE A 272 -10.72 -8.72 -5.99
C ILE A 272 -12.11 -8.09 -5.99
N ARG A 273 -12.50 -7.54 -7.13
CA ARG A 273 -13.85 -7.06 -7.39
C ARG A 273 -14.49 -7.93 -8.47
N TYR A 274 -15.57 -8.63 -8.12
CA TYR A 274 -16.40 -9.29 -9.13
C TYR A 274 -17.10 -8.25 -10.01
N GLY A 275 -17.10 -8.51 -11.32
CA GLY A 275 -17.88 -7.76 -12.29
C GLY A 275 -19.34 -8.19 -12.32
N GLU A 276 -20.14 -7.46 -13.07
CA GLU A 276 -21.53 -7.81 -13.33
C GLU A 276 -21.59 -9.02 -14.28
N SER A 277 -22.36 -10.05 -13.94
CA SER A 277 -22.54 -11.22 -14.81
C SER A 277 -23.38 -10.84 -16.04
N SER A 278 -22.84 -11.11 -17.23
CA SER A 278 -23.56 -10.92 -18.49
C SER A 278 -24.85 -11.74 -18.51
N PHE A 279 -25.99 -11.09 -18.81
CA PHE A 279 -27.32 -11.72 -18.95
C PHE A 279 -27.38 -12.90 -19.95
N ARG A 280 -26.35 -13.12 -20.77
CA ARG A 280 -26.24 -14.21 -21.74
C ARG A 280 -25.41 -15.40 -21.26
N ASP A 281 -24.49 -15.19 -20.32
CA ASP A 281 -23.46 -16.16 -19.95
C ASP A 281 -23.40 -16.33 -18.41
N ALA A 282 -24.33 -17.10 -17.85
CA ALA A 282 -24.40 -17.35 -16.40
C ALA A 282 -23.13 -18.01 -15.80
N THR A 283 -22.31 -18.63 -16.65
CA THR A 283 -21.00 -19.21 -16.30
C THR A 283 -19.87 -18.19 -16.32
N TYR A 284 -20.01 -17.06 -17.03
CA TYR A 284 -18.97 -16.03 -17.09
C TYR A 284 -19.10 -15.06 -15.91
N LYS A 285 -18.27 -15.28 -14.88
CA LYS A 285 -18.11 -14.42 -13.71
C LYS A 285 -16.78 -13.66 -13.82
N PRO A 286 -16.75 -12.48 -14.46
CA PRO A 286 -15.53 -11.68 -14.55
C PRO A 286 -15.09 -11.25 -13.14
N CYS A 287 -13.78 -11.25 -12.91
CA CYS A 287 -13.19 -10.73 -11.68
C CYS A 287 -12.04 -9.79 -12.05
N TYR A 288 -11.98 -8.66 -11.36
CA TYR A 288 -10.97 -7.63 -11.55
C TYR A 288 -10.09 -7.58 -10.30
N LEU A 289 -8.79 -7.79 -10.44
CA LEU A 289 -7.85 -7.39 -9.40
C LEU A 289 -7.73 -5.87 -9.46
N VAL A 290 -8.28 -5.18 -8.45
CA VAL A 290 -8.19 -3.73 -8.33
C VAL A 290 -7.05 -3.41 -7.38
N GLU A 291 -6.06 -2.68 -7.88
CA GLU A 291 -4.98 -2.12 -7.07
C GLU A 291 -5.10 -0.61 -6.95
N TYR A 292 -4.68 -0.09 -5.78
CA TYR A 292 -4.51 1.34 -5.56
C TYR A 292 -3.45 1.58 -4.49
N PHE A 293 -2.93 2.80 -4.46
CA PHE A 293 -1.87 3.22 -3.57
C PHE A 293 -2.37 4.34 -2.64
N ARG A 294 -1.97 4.28 -1.37
CA ARG A 294 -2.01 5.40 -0.44
C ARG A 294 -0.59 5.91 -0.24
N TYR A 295 -0.40 7.22 -0.40
CA TYR A 295 0.87 7.90 -0.21
C TYR A 295 0.75 8.87 0.97
N LEU A 296 1.76 8.88 1.83
CA LEU A 296 1.96 9.89 2.88
C LEU A 296 3.34 10.53 2.70
N ARG A 297 3.38 11.85 2.53
CA ARG A 297 4.62 12.63 2.65
C ARG A 297 4.54 13.52 3.89
N PHE A 298 5.57 13.46 4.72
CA PHE A 298 5.76 14.32 5.87
C PHE A 298 6.82 15.37 5.54
N PHE A 299 6.74 16.53 6.19
CA PHE A 299 7.73 17.61 6.12
C PHE A 299 8.18 17.98 7.55
N PRO A 300 9.44 18.41 7.77
CA PRO A 300 9.93 18.72 9.11
C PRO A 300 9.13 19.83 9.81
N ASP A 301 8.48 20.74 9.08
CA ASP A 301 7.65 21.80 9.65
C ASP A 301 6.34 21.30 10.32
N GLY A 302 6.07 19.99 10.34
CA GLY A 302 4.85 19.39 10.89
C GLY A 302 3.69 19.27 9.88
N THR A 303 3.92 19.55 8.59
CA THR A 303 2.94 19.38 7.52
C THR A 303 2.95 17.96 6.96
N VAL A 304 1.77 17.42 6.66
CA VAL A 304 1.60 16.11 6.00
C VAL A 304 0.69 16.25 4.78
N LEU A 305 1.04 15.55 3.71
CA LEU A 305 0.22 15.38 2.52
C LEU A 305 -0.19 13.91 2.38
N MET A 306 -1.46 13.69 2.05
CA MET A 306 -2.02 12.36 1.78
C MET A 306 -2.65 12.32 0.40
N LEU A 307 -2.33 11.29 -0.39
CA LEU A 307 -2.95 11.00 -1.69
C LEU A 307 -3.39 9.54 -1.72
N THR A 308 -4.58 9.26 -2.24
CA THR A 308 -5.05 7.90 -2.53
C THR A 308 -5.47 7.83 -3.98
N THR A 309 -4.81 6.98 -4.77
CA THR A 309 -5.04 6.91 -6.22
C THR A 309 -4.64 5.54 -6.80
N PRO A 310 -5.30 5.05 -7.87
CA PRO A 310 -4.81 3.96 -8.70
C PRO A 310 -3.75 4.40 -9.73
N ASP A 311 -3.39 5.70 -9.80
CA ASP A 311 -2.33 6.18 -10.69
C ASP A 311 -0.98 5.52 -10.35
N ASP A 312 -0.17 5.28 -11.38
CA ASP A 312 1.21 4.80 -11.26
C ASP A 312 2.05 5.63 -10.26
N PRO A 313 2.97 5.01 -9.50
CA PRO A 313 3.81 5.70 -8.52
C PRO A 313 4.63 6.87 -9.06
N TYR A 314 5.22 6.78 -10.26
CA TYR A 314 6.03 7.87 -10.82
C TYR A 314 5.20 9.13 -11.08
N GLN A 315 3.95 8.96 -11.55
CA GLN A 315 3.01 10.08 -11.71
C GLN A 315 2.50 10.60 -10.36
N SER A 316 2.24 9.70 -9.41
CA SER A 316 1.73 10.04 -8.08
C SER A 316 2.73 10.83 -7.22
N ILE A 317 4.01 10.45 -7.28
CA ILE A 317 5.11 11.05 -6.50
C ILE A 317 5.32 12.53 -6.86
N LEU A 318 5.15 12.91 -8.14
CA LEU A 318 5.31 14.29 -8.60
C LEU A 318 4.24 15.23 -8.02
N LYS A 319 3.00 14.74 -7.82
CA LYS A 319 1.89 15.50 -7.22
C LYS A 319 2.18 15.95 -5.77
N LEU A 320 3.11 15.26 -5.10
CA LEU A 320 3.52 15.47 -3.70
C LEU A 320 4.87 16.20 -3.56
N ARG A 321 5.46 16.75 -4.64
CA ARG A 321 6.79 17.41 -4.61
C ARG A 321 6.86 18.65 -3.72
N HIS A 322 5.77 19.41 -3.54
CA HIS A 322 5.78 20.69 -2.82
C HIS A 322 4.78 20.71 -1.66
N LYS A 323 5.14 21.37 -0.54
CA LYS A 323 4.29 21.55 0.65
C LYS A 323 2.87 22.04 0.31
N LYS A 324 2.76 22.98 -0.64
CA LYS A 324 1.48 23.40 -1.25
C LYS A 324 1.16 22.52 -2.45
N ALA A 325 0.32 21.50 -2.25
CA ALA A 325 -0.09 20.59 -3.31
C ALA A 325 -0.92 21.28 -4.40
N LYS A 326 -0.62 20.98 -5.68
CA LYS A 326 -1.32 21.55 -6.85
C LYS A 326 -2.50 20.70 -7.33
N ASP A 327 -2.51 19.40 -7.05
CA ASP A 327 -3.62 18.49 -7.40
C ASP A 327 -4.70 18.52 -6.31
N SER A 328 -5.93 18.86 -6.70
CA SER A 328 -7.11 18.91 -5.83
C SER A 328 -7.47 17.59 -5.12
N ASN A 329 -6.88 16.46 -5.52
CA ASN A 329 -7.05 15.16 -4.87
C ASN A 329 -6.07 14.92 -3.72
N VAL A 330 -5.04 15.77 -3.56
CA VAL A 330 -4.12 15.70 -2.42
C VAL A 330 -4.76 16.39 -1.21
N LEU A 331 -4.92 15.62 -0.15
CA LEU A 331 -5.30 16.10 1.18
C LEU A 331 -4.07 16.71 1.85
N SER A 332 -4.25 17.81 2.57
CA SER A 332 -3.20 18.52 3.28
C SER A 332 -3.58 18.67 4.76
N GLY A 333 -2.57 18.66 5.63
CA GLY A 333 -2.80 18.63 7.07
C GLY A 333 -1.56 18.81 7.91
N ARG A 334 -1.71 18.52 9.20
CA ARG A 334 -0.66 18.63 10.21
C ARG A 334 -0.49 17.30 10.93
N PHE A 335 0.73 17.01 11.37
CA PHE A 335 1.02 15.84 12.19
C PHE A 335 1.84 16.23 13.44
N LYS A 336 1.88 15.32 14.40
CA LYS A 336 2.86 15.29 15.49
C LYS A 336 3.33 13.86 15.73
N LEU A 337 4.59 13.70 16.11
CA LEU A 337 5.16 12.45 16.60
C LEU A 337 5.22 12.49 18.13
N VAL A 338 4.73 11.44 18.79
CA VAL A 338 4.73 11.28 20.25
C VAL A 338 5.22 9.86 20.55
N GLY A 339 6.46 9.74 21.05
CA GLY A 339 7.14 8.44 21.11
C GLY A 339 7.33 7.86 19.70
N SER A 340 6.81 6.66 19.46
CA SER A 340 6.72 6.04 18.12
C SER A 340 5.42 6.35 17.37
N THR A 341 4.44 7.03 18.00
CA THR A 341 3.10 7.22 17.41
C THR A 341 2.97 8.56 16.69
N VAL A 342 2.60 8.50 15.42
CA VAL A 342 2.31 9.66 14.55
C VAL A 342 0.80 9.92 14.57
N MET A 343 0.41 11.05 15.15
CA MET A 343 -0.95 11.59 15.05
C MET A 343 -1.00 12.54 13.86
N ALA A 344 -1.75 12.21 12.81
CA ALA A 344 -1.90 13.04 11.62
C ALA A 344 -3.37 13.40 11.36
N VAL A 345 -3.62 14.67 11.02
CA VAL A 345 -4.95 15.21 10.73
C VAL A 345 -4.90 15.93 9.39
N VAL A 346 -5.49 15.34 8.36
CA VAL A 346 -5.55 15.89 6.99
C VAL A 346 -6.98 16.21 6.57
N LYS A 347 -7.14 17.18 5.68
CA LYS A 347 -8.42 17.54 5.07
C LYS A 347 -8.24 17.90 3.60
N LYS A 348 -9.35 18.02 2.87
CA LYS A 348 -9.25 18.41 1.45
C LYS A 348 -8.78 19.86 1.32
N THR A 349 -7.75 20.08 0.52
CA THR A 349 -7.26 21.43 0.19
C THR A 349 -8.36 22.21 -0.52
N LYS A 350 -8.90 23.25 0.12
CA LYS A 350 -9.95 24.10 -0.46
C LYS A 350 -9.30 25.01 -1.52
N SER A 351 -9.43 24.63 -2.79
CA SER A 351 -8.91 25.40 -3.93
C SER A 351 -9.78 26.63 -4.17
N GLU A 352 -9.20 27.82 -4.04
CA GLU A 352 -9.86 29.13 -4.27
C GLU A 352 -10.15 29.43 -5.77
N ILE A 353 -9.99 28.44 -6.63
CA ILE A 353 -10.20 28.55 -8.08
C ILE A 353 -11.70 28.43 -8.38
N ALA A 354 -12.24 29.39 -9.13
CA ALA A 354 -13.63 29.43 -9.55
C ALA A 354 -14.10 28.12 -10.20
N PRO A 355 -15.38 27.73 -10.05
CA PRO A 355 -15.87 26.42 -10.50
C PRO A 355 -15.67 26.24 -12.02
N PRO A 356 -14.95 25.19 -12.47
CA PRO A 356 -14.67 24.98 -13.88
C PRO A 356 -15.94 24.68 -14.67
N VAL A 357 -15.98 25.15 -15.92
CA VAL A 357 -17.13 24.99 -16.82
C VAL A 357 -17.45 23.49 -17.00
N SER A 358 -18.74 23.16 -16.99
CA SER A 358 -19.25 21.80 -16.78
C SER A 358 -18.98 20.83 -17.95
N ASN A 359 -17.82 20.16 -17.94
CA ASN A 359 -17.55 19.03 -18.83
C ASN A 359 -18.54 17.87 -18.64
N TYR A 360 -18.96 17.23 -19.74
CA TYR A 360 -20.00 16.20 -19.79
C TYR A 360 -19.78 15.02 -18.81
N TYR A 361 -18.55 14.50 -18.74
CA TYR A 361 -18.16 13.43 -17.80
C TYR A 361 -18.40 13.78 -16.31
N SER A 362 -18.43 15.08 -15.97
CA SER A 362 -18.74 15.54 -14.61
C SER A 362 -20.20 15.33 -14.22
N ARG A 363 -21.14 15.31 -15.19
CA ARG A 363 -22.57 15.03 -14.91
C ARG A 363 -22.79 13.57 -14.53
N ILE A 364 -22.17 12.63 -15.26
CA ILE A 364 -22.30 11.19 -15.00
C ILE A 364 -21.76 10.85 -13.59
N ARG A 365 -20.66 11.49 -13.17
CA ARG A 365 -20.13 11.30 -11.81
C ARG A 365 -21.08 11.84 -10.73
N ARG A 366 -21.70 13.01 -10.94
CA ARG A 366 -22.72 13.59 -10.03
C ARG A 366 -23.94 12.68 -9.85
N GLN A 367 -24.35 11.95 -10.88
CA GLN A 367 -25.56 11.12 -10.84
C GLN A 367 -25.45 9.90 -9.90
N ARG A 368 -24.22 9.52 -9.50
CA ARG A 368 -23.95 8.55 -8.40
C ARG A 368 -23.58 9.21 -7.06
N GLN A 369 -23.66 10.54 -6.95
CA GLN A 369 -23.21 11.32 -5.78
C GLN A 369 -24.34 12.09 -5.06
N VAL A 370 -25.60 11.67 -5.21
CA VAL A 370 -26.77 12.38 -4.64
C VAL A 370 -26.65 12.59 -3.11
N ASN A 371 -26.03 11.65 -2.39
CA ASN A 371 -25.81 11.74 -0.93
C ASN A 371 -24.53 12.53 -0.53
N LEU A 372 -23.79 13.11 -1.47
CA LEU A 372 -22.56 13.88 -1.21
C LEU A 372 -22.77 15.40 -1.29
N GLN A 373 -23.99 15.86 -1.58
CA GLN A 373 -24.30 17.28 -1.75
C GLN A 373 -24.21 18.10 -0.44
N ASP A 374 -24.33 17.45 0.73
CA ASP A 374 -24.54 18.13 2.02
C ASP A 374 -23.34 18.16 2.97
N ILE A 375 -22.21 17.55 2.60
CA ILE A 375 -20.97 17.62 3.38
C ILE A 375 -20.36 19.03 3.20
N HIS A 376 -20.08 19.70 4.31
CA HIS A 376 -19.46 21.03 4.38
C HIS A 376 -17.95 20.95 4.62
N ASP A 377 -17.50 20.07 5.52
CA ASP A 377 -16.09 19.78 5.73
C ASP A 377 -15.85 18.29 6.02
N GLN A 378 -14.65 17.82 5.70
CA GLN A 378 -14.23 16.42 5.86
C GLN A 378 -12.80 16.37 6.36
N THR A 379 -12.63 15.87 7.59
CA THR A 379 -11.33 15.71 8.25
C THR A 379 -11.03 14.23 8.46
N PHE A 380 -9.82 13.82 8.12
CA PHE A 380 -9.32 12.46 8.24
C PHE A 380 -8.27 12.43 9.36
N HIS A 381 -8.48 11.57 10.34
CA HIS A 381 -7.57 11.37 11.47
C HIS A 381 -6.89 10.01 11.30
N LEU A 382 -5.56 10.03 11.25
CA LEU A 382 -4.70 8.86 11.15
C LEU A 382 -3.85 8.77 12.42
N GLU A 383 -3.78 7.56 12.98
CA GLU A 383 -2.87 7.19 14.05
C GLU A 383 -2.01 6.05 13.54
N LEU A 384 -0.71 6.29 13.42
CA LEU A 384 0.26 5.36 12.82
C LEU A 384 1.42 5.11 13.78
N GLU A 385 2.00 3.92 13.76
CA GLU A 385 3.17 3.58 14.56
C GLU A 385 4.42 3.44 13.67
N VAL A 386 5.49 4.19 14.00
CA VAL A 386 6.81 4.08 13.37
C VAL A 386 7.47 2.76 13.77
N LYS A 387 7.84 1.95 12.78
CA LYS A 387 8.50 0.65 13.01
C LYS A 387 9.76 0.48 12.17
N ASN A 388 10.72 -0.23 12.76
CA ASN A 388 11.87 -0.81 12.08
C ASN A 388 11.44 -2.09 11.35
N TYR A 389 12.09 -2.44 10.25
CA TYR A 389 11.84 -3.70 9.55
C TYR A 389 13.13 -4.29 8.99
N LYS A 390 13.44 -5.53 9.39
CA LYS A 390 14.78 -6.13 9.21
C LYS A 390 15.85 -5.12 9.68
N LYS A 391 16.90 -4.87 8.88
CA LYS A 391 17.95 -3.88 9.16
C LYS A 391 17.53 -2.41 8.91
N ARG A 392 16.33 -2.12 8.39
CA ARG A 392 15.91 -0.76 8.04
C ARG A 392 15.16 -0.09 9.19
N ILE A 393 15.83 0.85 9.87
CA ILE A 393 15.23 1.68 10.91
C ILE A 393 14.15 2.65 10.36
N ASN A 394 13.12 2.94 11.15
CA ASN A 394 12.09 3.97 10.92
C ASN A 394 11.40 3.96 9.54
N CYS A 395 11.43 2.81 8.85
CA CYS A 395 11.07 2.70 7.44
C CYS A 395 9.62 2.25 7.19
N GLN A 396 8.90 1.82 8.24
CA GLN A 396 7.53 1.36 8.14
C GLN A 396 6.60 2.24 9.00
N LEU A 397 5.39 2.51 8.50
CA LEU A 397 4.28 3.03 9.30
C LEU A 397 3.17 1.98 9.36
N PHE A 398 2.91 1.45 10.55
CA PHE A 398 1.80 0.54 10.83
C PHE A 398 0.53 1.35 11.15
N TRP A 399 -0.65 0.81 10.86
CA TRP A 399 -1.92 1.47 11.19
C TRP A 399 -2.39 1.09 12.60
N ASN A 400 -2.61 2.08 13.47
CA ASN A 400 -3.24 1.86 14.77
C ASN A 400 -4.73 2.23 14.73
N ARG A 401 -5.05 3.39 14.14
CA ARG A 401 -6.43 3.88 14.02
C ARG A 401 -6.61 4.75 12.77
N TYR A 402 -7.79 4.68 12.21
CA TYR A 402 -8.25 5.58 11.15
C TYR A 402 -9.70 5.99 11.43
N SER A 403 -9.99 7.29 11.32
CA SER A 403 -11.35 7.79 11.44
C SER A 403 -11.58 9.03 10.58
N ILE A 404 -12.82 9.25 10.18
CA ILE A 404 -13.24 10.41 9.38
C ILE A 404 -14.31 11.16 10.16
N HIS A 405 -14.07 12.44 10.40
CA HIS A 405 -15.04 13.40 10.92
C HIS A 405 -15.67 14.15 9.73
N MET A 406 -17.00 14.10 9.65
CA MET A 406 -17.80 14.78 8.64
C MET A 406 -18.63 15.86 9.33
N VAL A 407 -18.56 17.09 8.81
CA VAL A 407 -19.46 18.19 9.20
C VAL A 407 -20.41 18.45 8.04
N TYR A 408 -21.71 18.35 8.27
CA TYR A 408 -22.76 18.59 7.28
C TYR A 408 -23.27 20.03 7.34
N LYS A 409 -23.87 20.52 6.25
CA LYS A 409 -24.40 21.90 6.13
C LYS A 409 -25.52 22.25 7.12
N ASN A 410 -26.21 21.24 7.66
CA ASN A 410 -27.21 21.40 8.71
C ASN A 410 -26.60 21.55 10.12
N GLY A 411 -25.26 21.56 10.26
CA GLY A 411 -24.55 21.59 11.53
C GLY A 411 -24.46 20.24 12.24
N GLN A 412 -24.95 19.16 11.64
CA GLN A 412 -24.78 17.80 12.15
C GLN A 412 -23.34 17.33 11.93
N GLU A 413 -22.80 16.59 12.88
CA GLU A 413 -21.48 15.95 12.77
C GLU A 413 -21.62 14.43 12.84
N THR A 414 -20.75 13.70 12.14
CA THR A 414 -20.58 12.25 12.31
C THR A 414 -19.10 11.87 12.36
N VAL A 415 -18.77 10.84 13.14
CA VAL A 415 -17.43 10.24 13.19
C VAL A 415 -17.52 8.79 12.78
N SER A 416 -16.94 8.45 11.64
CA SER A 416 -16.77 7.06 11.19
C SER A 416 -15.38 6.57 11.58
N ASN A 417 -15.29 5.68 12.56
CA ASN A 417 -14.07 4.90 12.80
C ASN A 417 -14.02 3.74 11.80
N PHE A 418 -12.82 3.31 11.42
CA PHE A 418 -12.60 2.21 10.47
C PHE A 418 -11.86 1.06 11.13
N ASP A 419 -12.33 -0.16 10.89
CA ASP A 419 -11.65 -1.38 11.34
C ASP A 419 -10.36 -1.59 10.54
N ILE A 420 -9.23 -1.64 11.25
CA ILE A 420 -7.90 -1.78 10.65
C ILE A 420 -7.63 -3.25 10.32
N VAL A 421 -8.25 -3.73 9.24
CA VAL A 421 -7.99 -5.05 8.67
C VAL A 421 -6.76 -4.96 7.76
N PRO A 422 -5.70 -5.80 7.94
CA PRO A 422 -4.45 -5.70 7.17
C PRO A 422 -4.59 -5.77 5.65
N SER A 423 -5.62 -6.43 5.13
CA SER A 423 -5.92 -6.46 3.69
C SER A 423 -6.38 -5.11 3.13
N ASN A 424 -7.13 -4.33 3.92
CA ASN A 424 -7.64 -3.01 3.54
C ASN A 424 -6.68 -1.89 3.94
N PHE A 425 -5.94 -2.07 5.04
CA PHE A 425 -5.00 -1.10 5.63
C PHE A 425 -3.61 -1.73 5.83
N PRO A 426 -2.92 -2.17 4.76
CA PRO A 426 -1.55 -2.64 4.87
C PRO A 426 -0.60 -1.48 5.23
N SER A 427 0.47 -1.79 5.94
CA SER A 427 1.51 -0.84 6.37
C SER A 427 2.05 -0.01 5.21
N PHE A 428 2.42 1.25 5.49
CA PHE A 428 3.18 2.04 4.53
C PHE A 428 4.68 1.72 4.63
N TRP A 429 5.35 1.73 3.49
CA TRP A 429 6.78 1.50 3.33
C TRP A 429 7.48 2.77 2.82
N PHE A 430 8.58 3.16 3.45
CA PHE A 430 9.35 4.33 3.03
C PHE A 430 10.17 4.06 1.76
N SER A 431 10.00 4.96 0.78
CA SER A 431 10.78 5.04 -0.45
C SER A 431 11.41 6.44 -0.60
N ARG A 432 12.73 6.50 -0.82
CA ARG A 432 13.47 7.76 -1.02
C ARG A 432 13.12 8.37 -2.37
N VAL A 433 12.90 9.69 -2.41
CA VAL A 433 12.62 10.41 -3.67
C VAL A 433 13.68 11.49 -3.87
N LYS A 434 14.67 11.21 -4.74
CA LYS A 434 15.83 12.11 -5.00
C LYS A 434 15.43 13.53 -5.41
N SER A 435 14.26 13.72 -6.06
CA SER A 435 13.76 15.03 -6.49
C SER A 435 13.06 15.86 -5.41
N TYR A 436 12.88 15.33 -4.19
CA TYR A 436 12.26 16.04 -3.06
C TYR A 436 13.24 16.91 -2.27
N THR A 437 14.55 16.64 -2.34
CA THR A 437 15.63 17.38 -1.65
C THR A 437 16.68 17.94 -2.63
N ALA A 438 16.29 18.10 -3.90
CA ALA A 438 17.17 18.58 -4.98
C ALA A 438 17.37 20.11 -5.00
N GLU A 439 16.59 20.84 -4.20
CA GLU A 439 16.59 22.31 -4.07
C GLU A 439 16.43 22.61 -2.57
N SER A 440 17.05 23.68 -2.06
CA SER A 440 16.99 24.06 -0.64
C SER A 440 16.72 25.56 -0.52
N GLU A 441 15.60 25.93 0.10
CA GLU A 441 15.19 27.34 0.23
C GLU A 441 15.90 28.06 1.38
N ARG A 442 16.32 27.33 2.42
CA ARG A 442 16.89 27.85 3.68
C ARG A 442 17.89 26.87 4.31
N PRO A 443 18.86 27.35 5.11
CA PRO A 443 19.70 26.48 5.92
C PRO A 443 18.91 25.86 7.08
N LEU A 444 19.55 24.89 7.74
CA LEU A 444 19.18 24.43 9.07
C LEU A 444 19.50 25.53 10.10
N GLU A 445 18.47 25.97 10.83
CA GLU A 445 18.49 27.01 11.88
C GLU A 445 18.04 26.44 13.23
#